data_AF-A0A1E4TC09-F1
#
_entry.id   AF-A0A1E4TC09-F1
#
_cell.length_a   1.000
_cell.length_b   1.000
_cell.length_c   1.000
_cell.angle_alpha   90.00
_cell.angle_beta   90.00
_cell.angle_gamma   90.00
#
_symmetry.space_group_name_H-M   'P 1'
#
loop_
_entity.id
_entity.type
_entity.pdbx_description
1 polymer ?
#
loop_
_entity_poly.entity_id
_entity_poly.type
_entity_poly.pdbx_seq_one_letter_code
_entity_poly.pdbx_strand_id
1 'polypeptide(L)'
;MQELEYSTATWNTHELHPKTCTLETAEWVFTVDLLNFSFWSDDDTTDSGNPDSAFCVEYNGKQWTGYWSLPAAINRALDSGVPITSYMYWASDAFDFDALKRLFASSNKHEVPLLRERFNCLKEAGQVLTQLGGVDKLILAADQSACSLVDSLSTYMQSFRDYFTYKGRTVYIYKRAQIFVADLWACFDGKSYGTFKDIDQLTMFADYRVPQILRDLGCIEYSPELNEIIAKRKIIKSGDPKEIEIRCVSIWAVELILRSIKKSHNHTHLNAVLIDFYLWDYAKEVQKLKNMSTSIPHRTRSCFY
;
A
#
# COMPACT_ATOMS: atom_id res chain seq x y z
N MET A 1 -0.87 -13.35 -15.98
CA MET A 1 -1.11 -11.98 -16.49
C MET A 1 -1.83 -11.97 -17.82
N GLN A 2 -1.30 -12.55 -18.91
CA GLN A 2 -1.99 -12.57 -20.22
C GLN A 2 -3.34 -13.28 -20.18
N GLU A 3 -3.41 -14.47 -19.58
CA GLU A 3 -4.66 -15.23 -19.44
C GLU A 3 -5.76 -14.50 -18.62
N LEU A 4 -5.36 -13.58 -17.75
CA LEU A 4 -6.26 -12.80 -16.90
C LEU A 4 -6.53 -11.40 -17.45
N GLU A 5 -5.96 -11.05 -18.61
CA GLU A 5 -6.03 -9.70 -19.21
C GLU A 5 -5.69 -8.58 -18.19
N TYR A 6 -4.72 -8.85 -17.31
CA TYR A 6 -4.44 -8.01 -16.15
C TYR A 6 -4.05 -6.59 -16.57
N SER A 7 -4.79 -5.59 -16.06
CA SER A 7 -4.67 -4.18 -16.48
C SER A 7 -5.11 -3.23 -15.36
N THR A 8 -5.02 -1.93 -15.60
CA THR A 8 -5.60 -0.87 -14.74
C THR A 8 -7.07 -1.13 -14.42
N ALA A 9 -7.82 -1.70 -15.36
CA ALA A 9 -9.23 -2.02 -15.18
C ALA A 9 -9.46 -3.05 -14.04
N THR A 10 -8.50 -3.93 -13.77
CA THR A 10 -8.58 -4.91 -12.69
C THR A 10 -8.72 -4.23 -11.33
N TRP A 11 -8.03 -3.10 -11.11
CA TRP A 11 -8.15 -2.31 -9.86
C TRP A 11 -9.59 -1.86 -9.64
N ASN A 12 -10.28 -1.42 -10.69
CA ASN A 12 -11.66 -0.94 -10.62
C ASN A 12 -12.70 -2.06 -10.37
N THR A 13 -12.31 -3.34 -10.45
CA THR A 13 -13.25 -4.46 -10.24
C THR A 13 -13.59 -4.70 -8.78
N HIS A 14 -12.73 -4.31 -7.82
CA HIS A 14 -12.94 -4.65 -6.41
C HIS A 14 -14.11 -3.88 -5.79
N GLU A 15 -14.98 -4.56 -5.02
CA GLU A 15 -16.24 -3.98 -4.54
C GLU A 15 -16.07 -2.78 -3.58
N LEU A 16 -14.94 -2.69 -2.88
CA LEU A 16 -14.63 -1.59 -1.96
C LEU A 16 -14.03 -0.34 -2.64
N HIS A 17 -13.63 -0.43 -3.91
CA HIS A 17 -13.05 0.70 -4.62
C HIS A 17 -14.16 1.61 -5.21
N PRO A 18 -13.94 2.94 -5.24
CA PRO A 18 -14.86 3.87 -5.89
C PRO A 18 -15.19 3.46 -7.33
N LYS A 19 -16.42 3.75 -7.76
CA LYS A 19 -16.92 3.44 -9.11
C LYS A 19 -17.07 4.66 -10.02
N THR A 20 -16.67 5.81 -9.51
CA THR A 20 -16.70 7.10 -10.20
C THR A 20 -15.29 7.67 -10.26
N CYS A 21 -15.02 8.58 -11.20
CA CYS A 21 -13.73 9.25 -11.35
C CYS A 21 -13.91 10.76 -11.10
N THR A 22 -14.05 11.15 -9.82
CA THR A 22 -14.26 12.55 -9.40
C THR A 22 -13.13 13.02 -8.49
N LEU A 23 -13.20 14.27 -8.00
CA LEU A 23 -12.24 14.74 -7.00
C LEU A 23 -12.35 13.94 -5.69
N GLU A 24 -13.58 13.62 -5.26
CA GLU A 24 -13.84 12.79 -4.09
C GLU A 24 -13.20 11.41 -4.21
N THR A 25 -13.13 10.85 -5.44
CA THR A 25 -12.38 9.63 -5.72
C THR A 25 -10.88 9.81 -5.47
N ALA A 26 -10.27 10.90 -5.95
CA ALA A 26 -8.85 11.16 -5.73
C ALA A 26 -8.54 11.39 -4.23
N GLU A 27 -9.42 12.06 -3.49
CA GLU A 27 -9.33 12.22 -2.04
C GLU A 27 -9.47 10.90 -1.29
N TRP A 28 -10.36 10.01 -1.76
CA TRP A 28 -10.49 8.66 -1.23
C TRP A 28 -9.21 7.84 -1.44
N VAL A 29 -8.66 7.82 -2.66
CA VAL A 29 -7.41 7.13 -2.99
C VAL A 29 -6.27 7.66 -2.11
N PHE A 30 -6.13 8.99 -2.02
CA PHE A 30 -5.14 9.62 -1.16
C PHE A 30 -5.27 9.17 0.31
N THR A 31 -6.50 9.12 0.83
CA THR A 31 -6.77 8.70 2.21
C THR A 31 -6.37 7.24 2.46
N VAL A 32 -6.70 6.35 1.53
CA VAL A 32 -6.35 4.93 1.64
C VAL A 32 -4.84 4.75 1.59
N ASP A 33 -4.14 5.41 0.67
CA ASP A 33 -2.69 5.24 0.50
C ASP A 33 -1.87 5.92 1.59
N LEU A 34 -2.36 7.04 2.12
CA LEU A 34 -1.87 7.66 3.35
C LEU A 34 -1.98 6.74 4.57
N LEU A 35 -2.80 5.69 4.50
CA LEU A 35 -3.00 4.72 5.58
C LEU A 35 -2.56 3.29 5.17
N ASN A 36 -1.92 3.11 4.01
CA ASN A 36 -1.58 1.80 3.45
C ASN A 36 -0.28 1.19 4.04
N PHE A 37 -0.33 0.82 5.32
CA PHE A 37 0.78 0.22 6.06
C PHE A 37 0.33 -0.74 7.17
N SER A 38 1.18 -1.73 7.50
CA SER A 38 1.09 -2.57 8.71
C SER A 38 -0.28 -3.25 8.99
N PHE A 39 -0.84 -3.99 8.03
CA PHE A 39 -2.15 -4.66 8.18
C PHE A 39 -2.14 -6.07 8.80
N TRP A 40 -0.98 -6.72 8.91
CA TRP A 40 -0.90 -8.02 9.57
C TRP A 40 -1.13 -7.85 11.09
N SER A 41 -1.69 -8.84 11.76
CA SER A 41 -1.94 -8.81 13.21
C SER A 41 -0.94 -9.68 13.96
N ASP A 42 -0.59 -9.30 15.18
CA ASP A 42 0.41 -10.03 15.98
C ASP A 42 -0.08 -11.46 16.29
N ASP A 43 -1.38 -11.59 16.57
CA ASP A 43 -2.09 -12.82 16.88
C ASP A 43 -2.34 -13.72 15.65
N ASP A 44 -2.25 -13.19 14.42
CA ASP A 44 -2.37 -13.98 13.18
C ASP A 44 -1.04 -14.68 12.86
N THR A 45 -0.69 -15.67 13.68
CA THR A 45 0.59 -16.37 13.56
C THR A 45 0.66 -17.22 12.29
N THR A 46 -0.45 -17.77 11.82
CA THR A 46 -0.48 -18.60 10.61
C THR A 46 -0.63 -17.80 9.32
N ASP A 47 -0.64 -16.46 9.41
CA ASP A 47 -0.89 -15.57 8.27
C ASP A 47 -2.17 -16.01 7.52
N SER A 48 -3.20 -16.36 8.29
CA SER A 48 -4.41 -17.00 7.80
C SER A 48 -5.39 -16.02 7.17
N GLY A 49 -5.28 -14.73 7.52
CA GLY A 49 -6.29 -13.74 7.18
C GLY A 49 -7.65 -13.97 7.85
N ASN A 50 -7.73 -14.86 8.86
CA ASN A 50 -8.96 -15.17 9.57
C ASN A 50 -9.37 -14.00 10.48
N PRO A 51 -10.64 -13.53 10.41
CA PRO A 51 -11.21 -12.60 11.37
C PRO A 51 -11.01 -12.99 12.85
N ASP A 52 -10.90 -14.27 13.21
CA ASP A 52 -10.71 -14.68 14.61
C ASP A 52 -9.34 -14.30 15.19
N SER A 53 -8.34 -14.08 14.33
CA SER A 53 -6.94 -13.83 14.72
C SER A 53 -6.40 -12.49 14.23
N ALA A 54 -7.22 -11.65 13.59
CA ALA A 54 -6.78 -10.38 13.00
C ALA A 54 -7.77 -9.24 13.22
N PHE A 55 -7.28 -7.99 13.14
CA PHE A 55 -8.12 -6.81 13.03
C PHE A 55 -9.15 -6.99 11.90
N CYS A 56 -10.41 -6.71 12.20
CA CYS A 56 -11.53 -6.97 11.31
C CYS A 56 -12.52 -5.81 11.29
N VAL A 57 -13.00 -5.47 10.10
CA VAL A 57 -14.03 -4.45 9.90
C VAL A 57 -15.23 -5.10 9.25
N GLU A 58 -16.38 -5.02 9.91
CA GLU A 58 -17.66 -5.40 9.31
C GLU A 58 -18.23 -4.23 8.51
N TYR A 59 -18.53 -4.48 7.24
CA TYR A 59 -19.11 -3.51 6.31
C TYR A 59 -19.91 -4.24 5.22
N ASN A 60 -21.14 -3.77 4.95
CA ASN A 60 -22.08 -4.38 4.00
C ASN A 60 -22.30 -5.89 4.21
N GLY A 61 -22.43 -6.31 5.47
CA GLY A 61 -22.68 -7.71 5.85
C GLY A 61 -21.50 -8.66 5.63
N LYS A 62 -20.30 -8.13 5.34
CA LYS A 62 -19.06 -8.89 5.17
C LYS A 62 -18.01 -8.45 6.18
N GLN A 63 -17.16 -9.39 6.58
CA GLN A 63 -16.00 -9.16 7.44
C GLN A 63 -14.73 -9.01 6.60
N TRP A 64 -14.01 -7.91 6.81
CA TRP A 64 -12.83 -7.54 6.04
C TRP A 64 -11.59 -7.52 6.93
N THR A 65 -10.52 -8.21 6.51
CA THR A 65 -9.24 -8.30 7.22
C THR A 65 -8.07 -7.86 6.33
N GLY A 66 -6.91 -7.66 6.93
CA GLY A 66 -5.71 -7.21 6.20
C GLY A 66 -5.93 -5.84 5.55
N TYR A 67 -5.37 -5.63 4.35
CA TYR A 67 -5.55 -4.39 3.59
C TYR A 67 -7.03 -4.01 3.42
N TRP A 68 -7.89 -4.97 3.08
CA TRP A 68 -9.30 -4.69 2.79
C TRP A 68 -10.11 -4.16 3.98
N SER A 69 -9.63 -4.36 5.21
CA SER A 69 -10.22 -3.73 6.39
C SER A 69 -10.15 -2.20 6.35
N LEU A 70 -9.15 -1.62 5.69
CA LEU A 70 -8.98 -0.18 5.57
C LEU A 70 -10.03 0.46 4.63
N PRO A 71 -10.13 0.08 3.34
CA PRO A 71 -11.20 0.55 2.47
C PRO A 71 -12.60 0.35 3.07
N ALA A 72 -12.83 -0.79 3.74
CA ALA A 72 -14.09 -1.06 4.44
C ALA A 72 -14.36 -0.05 5.56
N ALA A 73 -13.34 0.31 6.37
CA ALA A 73 -13.50 1.30 7.44
C ALA A 73 -13.75 2.71 6.90
N ILE A 74 -13.06 3.09 5.82
CA ILE A 74 -13.25 4.38 5.13
C ILE A 74 -14.67 4.47 4.56
N ASN A 75 -15.12 3.46 3.82
CA ASN A 75 -16.45 3.45 3.22
C ASN A 75 -17.55 3.44 4.29
N ARG A 76 -17.39 2.65 5.35
CA ARG A 76 -18.31 2.65 6.50
C ARG A 76 -18.46 4.02 7.13
N ALA A 77 -17.36 4.76 7.27
CA ALA A 77 -17.38 6.11 7.83
C ALA A 77 -18.10 7.11 6.90
N LEU A 78 -17.81 7.06 5.60
CA LEU A 78 -18.46 7.90 4.59
C LEU A 78 -19.98 7.65 4.55
N ASP A 79 -20.41 6.38 4.54
CA ASP A 79 -21.84 6.00 4.56
C ASP A 79 -22.54 6.43 5.85
N SER A 80 -21.79 6.57 6.95
CA SER A 80 -22.29 7.09 8.23
C SER A 80 -22.26 8.62 8.31
N GLY A 81 -21.91 9.31 7.23
CA GLY A 81 -21.84 10.77 7.16
C GLY A 81 -20.58 11.39 7.79
N VAL A 82 -19.57 10.58 8.13
CA VAL A 82 -18.27 11.08 8.61
C VAL A 82 -17.40 11.42 7.39
N PRO A 83 -16.97 12.68 7.21
CA PRO A 83 -16.20 13.10 6.03
C PRO A 83 -14.72 12.70 6.16
N ILE A 84 -14.44 11.41 6.34
CA ILE A 84 -13.08 10.91 6.62
C ILE A 84 -12.09 11.17 5.49
N THR A 85 -12.53 11.40 4.25
CA THR A 85 -11.61 11.73 3.13
C THR A 85 -11.27 13.22 3.05
N SER A 86 -11.89 14.06 3.89
CA SER A 86 -11.68 15.49 3.87
C SER A 86 -10.45 15.90 4.68
N TYR A 87 -9.47 16.50 4.02
CA TYR A 87 -8.29 17.05 4.68
C TYR A 87 -8.61 18.20 5.64
N MET A 88 -9.69 18.95 5.38
CA MET A 88 -10.20 20.00 6.27
C MET A 88 -10.75 19.39 7.56
N TYR A 89 -11.43 18.24 7.47
CA TYR A 89 -11.87 17.51 8.65
C TYR A 89 -10.67 17.06 9.49
N TRP A 90 -9.63 16.47 8.86
CA TRP A 90 -8.41 16.09 9.58
C TRP A 90 -7.71 17.28 10.24
N ALA A 91 -7.68 18.44 9.60
CA ALA A 91 -7.06 19.64 10.16
C ALA A 91 -7.84 20.20 11.36
N SER A 92 -9.16 20.03 11.38
CA SER A 92 -10.06 20.57 12.41
C SER A 92 -9.90 19.93 13.81
N ASP A 93 -10.47 20.59 14.81
CA ASP A 93 -10.58 20.06 16.18
C ASP A 93 -11.64 18.95 16.32
N ALA A 94 -12.57 18.84 15.36
CA ALA A 94 -13.58 17.78 15.34
C ALA A 94 -12.96 16.40 15.07
N PHE A 95 -11.76 16.35 14.48
CA PHE A 95 -11.01 15.12 14.26
C PHE A 95 -9.95 14.93 15.35
N ASP A 96 -10.35 14.25 16.42
CA ASP A 96 -9.48 13.81 17.52
C ASP A 96 -9.13 12.32 17.44
N PHE A 97 -8.31 11.84 18.38
CA PHE A 97 -7.89 10.45 18.40
C PHE A 97 -9.05 9.49 18.65
N ASP A 98 -10.05 9.90 19.43
CA ASP A 98 -11.22 9.07 19.71
C ASP A 98 -12.13 8.95 18.48
N ALA A 99 -12.21 9.99 17.64
CA ALA A 99 -12.87 9.94 16.34
C ALA A 99 -12.23 8.90 15.43
N LEU A 100 -10.89 8.86 15.36
CA LEU A 100 -10.19 7.82 14.61
C LEU A 100 -10.40 6.43 15.23
N LYS A 101 -10.37 6.31 16.56
CA LYS A 101 -10.62 5.04 17.25
C LYS A 101 -12.02 4.49 16.95
N ARG A 102 -13.03 5.36 16.92
CA ARG A 102 -14.40 4.98 16.50
C ARG A 102 -14.44 4.51 15.05
N LEU A 103 -13.72 5.20 14.16
CA LEU A 103 -13.67 4.85 12.75
C LEU A 103 -13.08 3.46 12.51
N PHE A 104 -11.94 3.18 13.15
CA PHE A 104 -11.26 1.88 13.13
C PHE A 104 -11.77 0.92 14.20
N ALA A 105 -13.00 1.10 14.71
CA ALA A 105 -13.59 0.15 15.64
C ALA A 105 -13.67 -1.23 14.96
N SER A 106 -13.01 -2.21 15.59
CA SER A 106 -12.98 -3.59 15.13
C SER A 106 -14.31 -4.30 15.41
N SER A 107 -14.67 -5.27 14.58
CA SER A 107 -15.79 -6.18 14.86
C SER A 107 -15.42 -7.29 15.86
N ASN A 108 -14.16 -7.34 16.32
CA ASN A 108 -13.65 -8.31 17.28
C ASN A 108 -12.70 -7.63 18.30
N LYS A 109 -11.98 -8.43 19.09
CA LYS A 109 -11.05 -7.95 20.14
C LYS A 109 -9.72 -7.40 19.62
N HIS A 110 -9.40 -7.61 18.34
CA HIS A 110 -8.12 -7.24 17.75
C HIS A 110 -8.20 -5.80 17.24
N GLU A 111 -7.28 -4.94 17.68
CA GLU A 111 -7.22 -3.55 17.25
C GLU A 111 -6.36 -3.39 15.99
N VAL A 112 -6.61 -2.33 15.21
CA VAL A 112 -5.76 -2.01 14.06
C VAL A 112 -4.34 -1.67 14.54
N PRO A 113 -3.29 -2.24 13.93
CA PRO A 113 -1.93 -1.87 14.25
C PRO A 113 -1.67 -0.39 13.93
N LEU A 114 -0.81 0.22 14.76
CA LEU A 114 -0.30 1.58 14.58
C LEU A 114 -1.40 2.67 14.47
N LEU A 115 -2.48 2.54 15.25
CA LEU A 115 -3.60 3.49 15.24
C LEU A 115 -3.15 4.94 15.54
N ARG A 116 -2.16 5.14 16.42
CA ARG A 116 -1.62 6.46 16.74
C ARG A 116 -0.85 7.06 15.56
N GLU A 117 -0.07 6.26 14.86
CA GLU A 117 0.67 6.68 13.67
C GLU A 117 -0.29 7.03 12.53
N ARG A 118 -1.38 6.28 12.36
CA ARG A 118 -2.47 6.62 11.42
C ARG A 118 -3.07 7.98 11.72
N PHE A 119 -3.35 8.26 12.99
CA PHE A 119 -3.82 9.59 13.43
C PHE A 119 -2.83 10.69 13.07
N ASN A 120 -1.55 10.48 13.38
CA ASN A 120 -0.51 11.45 13.09
C ASN A 120 -0.35 11.70 11.58
N CYS A 121 -0.44 10.66 10.75
CA CYS A 121 -0.40 10.79 9.28
C CYS A 121 -1.57 11.67 8.77
N LEU A 122 -2.80 11.45 9.27
CA LEU A 122 -3.96 12.25 8.87
C LEU A 122 -3.85 13.71 9.35
N LYS A 123 -3.40 13.95 10.59
CA LYS A 123 -3.18 15.32 11.09
C LYS A 123 -2.10 16.05 10.29
N GLU A 124 -0.98 15.39 9.99
CA GLU A 124 0.09 15.95 9.14
C GLU A 124 -0.44 16.30 7.75
N ALA A 125 -1.06 15.33 7.07
CA ALA A 125 -1.59 15.53 5.72
C ALA A 125 -2.67 16.61 5.70
N GLY A 126 -3.55 16.67 6.71
CA GLY A 126 -4.55 17.72 6.85
C GLY A 126 -3.95 19.12 6.89
N GLN A 127 -2.89 19.32 7.68
CA GLN A 127 -2.17 20.60 7.77
C GLN A 127 -1.50 20.96 6.44
N VAL A 128 -0.80 20.01 5.82
CA VAL A 128 -0.09 20.22 4.56
C VAL A 128 -1.07 20.54 3.42
N LEU A 129 -2.14 19.75 3.26
CA LEU A 129 -3.13 19.96 2.21
C LEU A 129 -3.92 21.25 2.41
N THR A 130 -4.13 21.70 3.65
CA THR A 130 -4.71 23.03 3.92
C THR A 130 -3.83 24.16 3.36
N GLN A 131 -2.50 24.02 3.44
CA GLN A 131 -1.56 25.00 2.88
C GLN A 131 -1.48 24.92 1.35
N LEU A 132 -1.50 23.70 0.79
CA LEU A 132 -1.46 23.47 -0.66
C LEU A 132 -2.80 23.79 -1.37
N GLY A 133 -3.91 23.81 -0.63
CA GLY A 133 -5.25 24.06 -1.15
C GLY A 133 -5.99 22.82 -1.65
N GLY A 134 -5.56 21.62 -1.28
CA GLY A 134 -6.25 20.36 -1.57
C GLY A 134 -5.42 19.31 -2.30
N VAL A 135 -6.00 18.11 -2.41
CA VAL A 135 -5.38 16.96 -3.08
C VAL A 135 -5.26 17.20 -4.59
N ASP A 136 -6.27 17.85 -5.20
CA ASP A 136 -6.22 18.26 -6.61
C ASP A 136 -5.04 19.18 -6.91
N LYS A 137 -4.76 20.16 -6.03
CA LYS A 137 -3.66 21.09 -6.18
C LYS A 137 -2.31 20.39 -6.11
N LEU A 138 -2.16 19.43 -5.18
CA LEU A 138 -0.98 18.59 -5.09
C LEU A 138 -0.77 17.77 -6.37
N ILE A 139 -1.82 17.12 -6.89
CA ILE A 139 -1.74 16.31 -8.11
C ILE A 139 -1.42 17.18 -9.34
N LEU A 140 -2.13 18.30 -9.52
CA LEU A 140 -1.97 19.19 -10.67
C LEU A 140 -0.59 19.86 -10.69
N ALA A 141 0.00 20.15 -9.52
CA ALA A 141 1.34 20.71 -9.41
C ALA A 141 2.44 19.78 -9.94
N ALA A 142 2.18 18.47 -10.03
CA ALA A 142 3.12 17.50 -10.57
C ALA A 142 3.18 17.50 -12.11
N ASP A 143 2.34 18.27 -12.81
CA ASP A 143 2.31 18.40 -14.27
C ASP A 143 2.34 17.05 -15.02
N GLN A 144 1.53 16.10 -14.54
CA GLN A 144 1.43 14.74 -15.09
C GLN A 144 2.78 13.98 -15.04
N SER A 145 3.65 14.29 -14.08
CA SER A 145 4.84 13.48 -13.77
C SER A 145 4.63 12.67 -12.48
N ALA A 146 4.66 11.36 -12.63
CA ALA A 146 4.64 10.38 -11.55
C ALA A 146 5.81 10.62 -10.58
N CYS A 147 7.03 10.79 -11.10
CA CYS A 147 8.20 11.08 -10.28
C CYS A 147 8.04 12.39 -9.49
N SER A 148 7.56 13.46 -10.14
CA SER A 148 7.36 14.75 -9.48
C SER A 148 6.30 14.69 -8.37
N LEU A 149 5.25 13.87 -8.54
CA LEU A 149 4.24 13.65 -7.52
C LEU A 149 4.80 12.86 -6.33
N VAL A 150 5.60 11.80 -6.58
CA VAL A 150 6.31 11.05 -5.52
C VAL A 150 7.25 11.96 -4.73
N ASP A 151 8.02 12.80 -5.44
CA ASP A 151 8.95 13.75 -4.82
C ASP A 151 8.21 14.79 -3.99
N SER A 152 7.08 15.31 -4.49
CA SER A 152 6.24 16.28 -3.77
C SER A 152 5.71 15.69 -2.46
N LEU A 153 5.17 14.47 -2.49
CA LEU A 153 4.66 13.79 -1.31
C LEU A 153 5.74 13.61 -0.25
N SER A 154 6.90 13.07 -0.62
CA SER A 154 8.01 12.81 0.31
C SER A 154 8.69 14.09 0.82
N THR A 155 8.61 15.18 0.05
CA THR A 155 9.09 16.50 0.44
C THR A 155 8.17 17.13 1.49
N TYR A 156 6.87 17.19 1.20
CA TYR A 156 5.90 17.91 2.02
C TYR A 156 5.43 17.13 3.26
N MET A 157 5.44 15.81 3.23
CA MET A 157 4.90 14.96 4.29
C MET A 157 5.94 13.93 4.74
N GLN A 158 6.33 13.99 6.02
CA GLN A 158 7.33 13.10 6.60
C GLN A 158 6.87 11.64 6.58
N SER A 159 5.56 11.42 6.74
CA SER A 159 4.98 10.07 6.68
C SER A 159 5.21 9.37 5.33
N PHE A 160 5.40 10.10 4.22
CA PHE A 160 5.75 9.52 2.91
C PHE A 160 7.26 9.39 2.67
N ARG A 161 8.10 9.88 3.59
CA ARG A 161 9.56 9.97 3.43
C ARG A 161 10.29 8.66 3.78
N ASP A 162 9.96 7.61 3.04
CA ASP A 162 10.50 6.25 3.17
C ASP A 162 11.88 6.10 2.50
N TYR A 163 12.93 6.46 3.24
CA TYR A 163 14.34 6.27 2.84
C TYR A 163 15.20 5.87 4.03
N PHE A 164 16.31 5.20 3.74
CA PHE A 164 17.26 4.72 4.75
C PHE A 164 18.71 4.94 4.32
N THR A 165 19.63 4.94 5.29
CA THR A 165 21.07 4.86 4.99
C THR A 165 21.52 3.40 5.05
N TYR A 166 22.02 2.88 3.94
CA TYR A 166 22.54 1.52 3.84
C TYR A 166 23.97 1.55 3.28
N LYS A 167 24.93 1.01 4.05
CA LYS A 167 26.36 0.98 3.69
C LYS A 167 26.90 2.34 3.18
N GLY A 168 26.51 3.42 3.85
CA GLY A 168 26.95 4.78 3.54
C GLY A 168 26.26 5.43 2.34
N ARG A 169 25.22 4.81 1.77
CA ARG A 169 24.41 5.38 0.69
C ARG A 169 22.97 5.56 1.13
N THR A 170 22.34 6.65 0.69
CA THR A 170 20.90 6.84 0.86
C THR A 170 20.17 5.95 -0.15
N VAL A 171 19.19 5.20 0.34
CA VAL A 171 18.31 4.34 -0.44
C VAL A 171 16.89 4.88 -0.29
N TYR A 172 16.29 5.26 -1.41
CA TYR A 172 14.94 5.81 -1.49
C TYR A 172 13.99 4.70 -1.93
N ILE A 173 12.99 4.37 -1.10
CA ILE A 173 12.01 3.33 -1.40
C ILE A 173 10.65 3.95 -1.73
N TYR A 174 10.24 4.96 -0.95
CA TYR A 174 9.03 5.75 -1.21
C TYR A 174 7.77 4.94 -1.48
N LYS A 175 7.63 3.74 -0.87
CA LYS A 175 6.59 2.75 -1.20
C LYS A 175 5.20 3.37 -1.31
N ARG A 176 4.72 4.03 -0.25
CA ARG A 176 3.36 4.58 -0.20
C ARG A 176 3.14 5.78 -1.12
N ALA A 177 4.18 6.58 -1.34
CA ALA A 177 4.11 7.68 -2.29
C ALA A 177 3.96 7.14 -3.72
N GLN A 178 4.70 6.08 -4.06
CA GLN A 178 4.55 5.41 -5.35
C GLN A 178 3.17 4.73 -5.49
N ILE A 179 2.65 4.09 -4.44
CA ILE A 179 1.30 3.51 -4.45
C ILE A 179 0.25 4.58 -4.78
N PHE A 180 0.29 5.75 -4.13
CA PHE A 180 -0.69 6.81 -4.41
C PHE A 180 -0.74 7.21 -5.89
N VAL A 181 0.42 7.35 -6.52
CA VAL A 181 0.50 7.66 -7.95
C VAL A 181 -0.04 6.51 -8.80
N ALA A 182 0.30 5.28 -8.45
CA ALA A 182 -0.14 4.08 -9.15
C ALA A 182 -1.66 3.83 -9.04
N ASP A 183 -2.24 4.03 -7.86
CA ASP A 183 -3.66 3.86 -7.61
C ASP A 183 -4.47 4.99 -8.27
N LEU A 184 -3.97 6.23 -8.32
CA LEU A 184 -4.54 7.28 -9.17
C LEU A 184 -4.52 6.89 -10.65
N TRP A 185 -3.37 6.42 -11.15
CA TRP A 185 -3.22 5.99 -12.53
C TRP A 185 -4.20 4.87 -12.90
N ALA A 186 -4.33 3.86 -12.03
CA ALA A 186 -5.20 2.72 -12.24
C ALA A 186 -6.68 3.08 -12.09
N CYS A 187 -7.04 3.79 -11.03
CA CYS A 187 -8.42 4.20 -10.76
C CYS A 187 -8.99 5.05 -11.89
N PHE A 188 -8.22 6.00 -12.41
CA PHE A 188 -8.65 6.89 -13.49
C PHE A 188 -8.28 6.38 -14.89
N ASP A 189 -7.76 5.15 -15.02
CA ASP A 189 -7.40 4.54 -16.30
C ASP A 189 -6.51 5.45 -17.18
N GLY A 190 -5.48 6.05 -16.56
CA GLY A 190 -4.55 6.95 -17.22
C GLY A 190 -5.11 8.32 -17.64
N LYS A 191 -6.33 8.67 -17.23
CA LYS A 191 -7.03 9.91 -17.62
C LYS A 191 -7.15 10.88 -16.44
N SER A 192 -7.47 12.15 -16.70
CA SER A 192 -7.76 13.15 -15.65
C SER A 192 -6.64 13.19 -14.58
N TYR A 193 -6.98 13.01 -13.30
CA TYR A 193 -6.02 12.95 -12.18
C TYR A 193 -5.04 11.78 -12.23
N GLY A 194 -5.31 10.74 -13.04
CA GLY A 194 -4.42 9.60 -13.25
C GLY A 194 -3.54 9.70 -14.50
N THR A 195 -3.50 10.84 -15.19
CA THR A 195 -2.62 11.01 -16.36
C THR A 195 -1.19 11.26 -15.94
N PHE A 196 -0.30 10.33 -16.28
CA PHE A 196 1.14 10.44 -16.02
C PHE A 196 1.97 10.07 -17.26
N LYS A 197 2.95 10.90 -17.61
CA LYS A 197 3.82 10.77 -18.79
C LYS A 197 4.96 9.75 -18.59
N ASP A 198 5.28 9.47 -17.34
CA ASP A 198 6.46 8.74 -16.87
C ASP A 198 6.07 7.67 -15.82
N ILE A 199 4.84 7.14 -15.88
CA ILE A 199 4.35 6.10 -14.95
C ILE A 199 5.27 4.86 -14.90
N ASP A 200 5.95 4.56 -16.00
CA ASP A 200 6.89 3.45 -16.12
C ASP A 200 8.19 3.63 -15.31
N GLN A 201 8.42 4.81 -14.72
CA GLN A 201 9.53 5.06 -13.80
C GLN A 201 9.24 4.57 -12.37
N LEU A 202 7.97 4.31 -12.03
CA LEU A 202 7.63 3.72 -10.74
C LEU A 202 8.15 2.27 -10.67
N THR A 203 8.55 1.88 -9.47
CA THR A 203 8.96 0.50 -9.17
C THR A 203 7.80 -0.30 -8.60
N MET A 204 8.02 -1.59 -8.33
CA MET A 204 7.15 -2.36 -7.43
C MET A 204 7.14 -1.79 -6.02
N PHE A 205 6.11 -2.11 -5.24
CA PHE A 205 5.88 -1.56 -3.91
C PHE A 205 6.30 -2.57 -2.85
N ALA A 206 7.56 -2.45 -2.39
CA ALA A 206 8.17 -3.39 -1.47
C ALA A 206 7.52 -3.40 -0.07
N ASP A 207 6.43 -4.17 0.05
CA ASP A 207 5.70 -4.48 1.28
C ASP A 207 6.17 -5.84 1.87
N TYR A 208 5.31 -6.50 2.66
CA TYR A 208 5.60 -7.82 3.22
C TYR A 208 5.14 -9.01 2.35
N ARG A 209 4.21 -8.78 1.42
CA ARG A 209 3.55 -9.79 0.58
C ARG A 209 4.30 -10.06 -0.70
N VAL A 210 4.73 -9.02 -1.40
CA VAL A 210 5.41 -9.21 -2.69
C VAL A 210 6.77 -9.91 -2.50
N PRO A 211 7.58 -9.60 -1.48
CA PRO A 211 8.78 -10.40 -1.19
C PRO A 211 8.47 -11.85 -0.79
N GLN A 212 7.34 -12.09 -0.11
CA GLN A 212 6.91 -13.46 0.25
C GLN A 212 6.63 -14.29 -1.01
N ILE A 213 5.83 -13.75 -1.95
CA ILE A 213 5.47 -14.50 -3.16
C ILE A 213 6.63 -14.62 -4.13
N LEU A 214 7.51 -13.62 -4.22
CA LEU A 214 8.75 -13.72 -5.00
C LEU A 214 9.65 -14.86 -4.49
N ARG A 215 9.69 -15.08 -3.18
CA ARG A 215 10.42 -16.21 -2.58
C ARG A 215 9.75 -17.55 -2.91
N ASP A 216 8.42 -17.64 -2.79
CA ASP A 216 7.68 -18.86 -3.14
C ASP A 216 7.84 -19.22 -4.63
N LEU A 217 7.94 -18.22 -5.50
CA LEU A 217 8.21 -18.38 -6.93
C LEU A 217 9.69 -18.67 -7.26
N GLY A 218 10.58 -18.70 -6.26
CA GLY A 218 12.02 -18.93 -6.44
C GLY A 218 12.77 -17.77 -7.12
N CYS A 219 12.19 -16.57 -7.14
CA CYS A 219 12.81 -15.38 -7.73
C CYS A 219 13.85 -14.74 -6.79
N ILE A 220 13.71 -14.92 -5.48
CA ILE A 220 14.64 -14.43 -4.46
C ILE A 220 14.91 -15.51 -3.41
N GLU A 221 16.10 -15.50 -2.82
CA GLU A 221 16.52 -16.40 -1.74
C GLU A 221 17.10 -15.60 -0.57
N TYR A 222 16.82 -16.04 0.65
CA TYR A 222 17.35 -15.43 1.87
C TYR A 222 18.48 -16.26 2.47
N SER A 223 19.40 -15.59 3.16
CA SER A 223 20.44 -16.27 3.92
C SER A 223 19.84 -17.18 5.01
N PRO A 224 20.57 -18.21 5.48
CA PRO A 224 20.10 -19.08 6.57
C PRO A 224 19.69 -18.30 7.83
N GLU A 225 20.45 -17.27 8.19
CA GLU A 225 20.16 -16.39 9.33
C GLU A 225 18.82 -15.67 9.17
N LEU A 226 18.57 -15.05 8.00
CA LEU A 226 17.33 -14.33 7.74
C LEU A 226 16.13 -15.29 7.68
N ASN A 227 16.30 -16.47 7.10
CA ASN A 227 15.29 -17.52 7.12
C ASN A 227 14.91 -17.93 8.55
N GLU A 228 15.88 -18.07 9.46
CA GLU A 228 15.61 -18.41 10.86
C GLU A 228 14.83 -17.30 11.58
N ILE A 229 15.18 -16.03 11.34
CA ILE A 229 14.47 -14.87 11.90
C ILE A 229 13.00 -14.87 11.46
N ILE A 230 12.75 -15.04 10.16
CA ILE A 230 11.41 -15.06 9.57
C ILE A 230 10.62 -16.28 10.05
N ALA A 231 11.22 -17.47 10.07
CA ALA A 231 10.58 -18.69 10.55
C ALA A 231 10.14 -18.58 12.02
N LYS A 232 10.95 -17.90 12.85
CA LYS A 232 10.62 -17.60 14.25
C LYS A 232 9.69 -16.39 14.41
N ARG A 233 9.25 -15.76 13.33
CA ARG A 233 8.39 -14.56 13.30
C ARG A 233 8.94 -13.40 14.13
N LYS A 234 10.26 -13.31 14.25
CA LYS A 234 10.91 -12.22 14.98
C LYS A 234 10.72 -10.92 14.20
N ILE A 235 10.44 -9.84 14.93
CA ILE A 235 10.32 -8.51 14.33
C ILE A 235 11.69 -8.08 13.81
N ILE A 236 11.74 -7.70 12.54
CA ILE A 236 12.86 -6.97 11.93
C ILE A 236 12.51 -5.49 12.04
N LYS A 237 13.39 -4.71 12.67
CA LYS A 237 13.17 -3.28 12.86
C LYS A 237 13.19 -2.57 11.50
N SER A 238 12.36 -1.55 11.34
CA SER A 238 12.43 -0.70 10.15
C SER A 238 13.78 0.02 10.10
N GLY A 239 14.41 0.03 8.94
CA GLY A 239 15.77 0.53 8.75
C GLY A 239 16.87 -0.43 9.19
N ASP A 240 16.53 -1.64 9.66
CA ASP A 240 17.53 -2.70 9.82
C ASP A 240 18.07 -3.11 8.44
N PRO A 241 19.38 -3.34 8.28
CA PRO A 241 19.96 -3.79 7.02
C PRO A 241 19.22 -4.97 6.37
N LYS A 242 18.68 -5.91 7.16
CA LYS A 242 17.92 -7.06 6.65
C LYS A 242 16.58 -6.64 6.03
N GLU A 243 15.87 -5.69 6.64
CA GLU A 243 14.62 -5.16 6.08
C GLU A 243 14.89 -4.38 4.80
N ILE A 244 15.91 -3.52 4.80
CA ILE A 244 16.31 -2.77 3.61
C ILE A 244 16.71 -3.72 2.47
N GLU A 245 17.50 -4.76 2.76
CA GLU A 245 17.91 -5.78 1.78
C GLU A 245 16.71 -6.52 1.18
N ILE A 246 15.76 -6.98 2.00
CA ILE A 246 14.54 -7.66 1.52
C ILE A 246 13.77 -6.76 0.54
N ARG A 247 13.56 -5.50 0.91
CA ARG A 247 12.80 -4.54 0.10
C ARG A 247 13.53 -4.21 -1.21
N CYS A 248 14.82 -3.90 -1.14
CA CYS A 248 15.62 -3.54 -2.31
C CYS A 248 15.79 -4.72 -3.30
N VAL A 249 16.04 -5.92 -2.78
CA VAL A 249 16.17 -7.12 -3.63
C VAL A 249 14.86 -7.45 -4.31
N SER A 250 13.72 -7.23 -3.63
CA SER A 250 12.39 -7.44 -4.21
C SER A 250 12.09 -6.44 -5.32
N ILE A 251 12.45 -5.17 -5.14
CA ILE A 251 12.38 -4.14 -6.19
C ILE A 251 13.20 -4.56 -7.40
N TRP A 252 14.43 -4.98 -7.18
CA TRP A 252 15.32 -5.39 -8.25
C TRP A 252 14.85 -6.67 -8.95
N ALA A 253 14.28 -7.63 -8.21
CA ALA A 253 13.74 -8.86 -8.78
C ALA A 253 12.60 -8.56 -9.77
N VAL A 254 11.65 -7.68 -9.41
CA VAL A 254 10.57 -7.28 -10.33
C VAL A 254 11.10 -6.53 -11.55
N GLU A 255 12.10 -5.67 -11.37
CA GLU A 255 12.76 -4.99 -12.50
C GLU A 255 13.41 -5.99 -13.47
N LEU A 256 14.07 -7.03 -12.96
CA LEU A 256 14.63 -8.11 -13.79
C LEU A 256 13.54 -8.93 -14.49
N ILE A 257 12.43 -9.22 -13.81
CA ILE A 257 11.25 -9.88 -14.40
C ILE A 257 10.70 -9.03 -15.55
N LEU A 258 10.50 -7.73 -15.33
CA LEU A 258 10.00 -6.79 -16.34
C LEU A 258 10.90 -6.76 -17.58
N ARG A 259 12.22 -6.69 -17.40
CA ARG A 259 13.20 -6.74 -18.50
C ARG A 259 13.14 -8.05 -19.28
N SER A 260 12.99 -9.17 -18.57
CA SER A 260 12.86 -10.49 -19.20
C SER A 260 11.58 -10.60 -20.05
N ILE A 261 10.46 -10.09 -19.53
CA ILE A 261 9.18 -10.03 -20.26
C ILE A 261 9.31 -9.12 -21.48
N LYS A 262 9.85 -7.90 -21.34
CA LYS A 262 10.03 -6.96 -22.46
C LYS A 262 10.92 -7.53 -23.56
N LYS A 263 11.95 -8.30 -23.22
CA LYS A 263 12.82 -9.00 -24.19
C LYS A 263 12.08 -10.11 -24.95
N SER A 264 11.14 -10.78 -24.31
CA SER A 264 10.38 -11.90 -24.89
C SER A 264 9.11 -11.45 -25.61
N HIS A 265 8.59 -10.26 -25.27
CA HIS A 265 7.35 -9.69 -25.76
C HIS A 265 7.51 -8.19 -26.06
N ASN A 266 8.11 -7.86 -27.21
CA ASN A 266 8.49 -6.49 -27.59
C ASN A 266 7.33 -5.45 -27.68
N HIS A 267 6.07 -5.88 -27.62
CA HIS A 267 4.89 -5.01 -27.70
C HIS A 267 4.06 -4.98 -26.41
N THR A 268 4.64 -5.40 -25.28
CA THR A 268 3.94 -5.34 -24.00
C THR A 268 3.88 -3.91 -23.45
N HIS A 269 2.72 -3.51 -22.93
CA HIS A 269 2.53 -2.27 -22.18
C HIS A 269 2.73 -2.48 -20.66
N LEU A 270 3.34 -3.61 -20.27
CA LEU A 270 3.61 -3.90 -18.86
C LEU A 270 4.70 -3.00 -18.29
N ASN A 271 4.50 -2.62 -17.04
CA ASN A 271 5.44 -1.92 -16.19
C ASN A 271 5.50 -2.56 -14.80
N ALA A 272 6.36 -2.05 -13.91
CA ALA A 272 6.56 -2.64 -12.60
C ALA A 272 5.29 -2.55 -11.72
N VAL A 273 4.47 -1.51 -11.90
CA VAL A 273 3.19 -1.34 -11.19
C VAL A 273 2.23 -2.49 -11.50
N LEU A 274 2.01 -2.81 -12.77
CA LEU A 274 1.11 -3.90 -13.14
C LEU A 274 1.62 -5.28 -12.69
N ILE A 275 2.95 -5.48 -12.69
CA ILE A 275 3.54 -6.71 -12.15
C ILE A 275 3.34 -6.79 -10.63
N ASP A 276 3.50 -5.68 -9.92
CA ASP A 276 3.27 -5.61 -8.47
C ASP A 276 1.82 -5.95 -8.11
N PHE A 277 0.86 -5.28 -8.74
CA PHE A 277 -0.57 -5.55 -8.56
C PHE A 277 -0.90 -7.04 -8.79
N TYR A 278 -0.38 -7.62 -9.87
CA TYR A 278 -0.56 -9.04 -10.14
C TYR A 278 0.06 -9.94 -9.06
N LEU A 279 1.30 -9.66 -8.64
CA LEU A 279 1.99 -10.45 -7.61
C LEU A 279 1.27 -10.34 -6.27
N TRP A 280 0.74 -9.18 -5.91
CA TRP A 280 0.01 -8.96 -4.67
C TRP A 280 -1.32 -9.74 -4.66
N ASP A 281 -2.09 -9.67 -5.75
CA ASP A 281 -3.33 -10.44 -5.91
C ASP A 281 -3.04 -11.94 -5.86
N TYR A 282 -2.00 -12.38 -6.58
CA TYR A 282 -1.58 -13.78 -6.57
C TYR A 282 -1.17 -14.24 -5.17
N ALA A 283 -0.43 -13.41 -4.41
CA ALA A 283 -0.10 -13.70 -3.02
C ALA A 283 -1.35 -13.89 -2.15
N LYS A 284 -2.41 -13.11 -2.38
CA LYS A 284 -3.70 -13.23 -1.69
C LYS A 284 -4.47 -14.49 -2.06
N GLU A 285 -4.44 -14.89 -3.33
CA GLU A 285 -5.04 -16.16 -3.77
C GLU A 285 -4.33 -17.35 -3.14
N VAL A 286 -2.99 -17.35 -3.18
CA VAL A 286 -2.16 -18.39 -2.55
C VAL A 286 -2.40 -18.45 -1.04
N GLN A 287 -2.54 -17.31 -0.36
CA GLN A 287 -2.89 -17.24 1.06
C GLN A 287 -4.22 -17.96 1.36
N LYS A 288 -5.25 -17.77 0.52
CA LYS A 288 -6.57 -18.42 0.68
C LYS A 288 -6.50 -19.93 0.48
N LEU A 289 -5.65 -20.39 -0.44
CA LEU A 289 -5.54 -21.79 -0.81
C LEU A 289 -4.77 -22.66 0.21
N LYS A 290 -4.16 -22.05 1.24
CA LYS A 290 -3.46 -22.61 2.44
C LYS A 290 -2.38 -23.68 2.22
N ASN A 291 -2.39 -24.39 1.09
CA ASN A 291 -1.49 -25.49 0.73
C ASN A 291 -0.47 -25.09 -0.34
N MET A 292 -0.53 -23.85 -0.84
CA MET A 292 0.30 -23.39 -1.97
C MET A 292 1.46 -22.47 -1.57
N SER A 293 1.37 -21.74 -0.46
CA SER A 293 2.52 -20.97 0.07
C SER A 293 3.25 -21.80 1.11
N THR A 294 4.58 -21.84 0.99
CA THR A 294 5.47 -22.43 2.01
C THR A 294 6.24 -21.37 2.80
N SER A 295 6.18 -20.12 2.35
CA SER A 295 6.95 -19.02 2.92
C SER A 295 6.10 -18.15 3.84
N ILE A 296 6.65 -17.82 5.01
CA ILE A 296 6.06 -16.85 5.95
C ILE A 296 6.57 -15.46 5.58
N PRO A 297 5.75 -14.40 5.60
CA PRO A 297 6.23 -13.06 5.32
C PRO A 297 7.12 -12.55 6.47
N HIS A 298 8.07 -11.68 6.13
CA HIS A 298 8.84 -10.96 7.14
C HIS A 298 7.96 -9.95 7.89
N ARG A 299 8.29 -9.71 9.17
CA ARG A 299 7.50 -8.84 10.05
C ARG A 299 8.29 -7.59 10.40
N THR A 300 7.89 -6.48 9.81
CA THR A 300 8.32 -5.13 10.18
C THR A 300 7.10 -4.29 10.51
N ARG A 301 7.20 -3.46 11.55
CA ARG A 301 6.18 -2.47 11.92
C ARG A 301 6.74 -1.09 11.63
N SER A 302 6.09 -0.35 10.74
CA SER A 302 6.36 1.07 10.53
C SER A 302 5.18 1.72 9.81
N CYS A 303 5.16 3.05 9.77
CA CYS A 303 4.23 3.79 8.93
C CYS A 303 4.62 3.77 7.44
N PHE A 304 5.81 3.33 7.07
CA PHE A 304 6.26 3.24 5.67
C PHE A 304 5.88 1.91 5.00
N TYR A 305 5.67 0.87 5.81
CA TYR A 305 5.68 -0.54 5.43
C TYR A 305 4.35 -1.23 5.75
#